data_AF-A0A3N5NK02-F1
#
_entry.id   AF-A0A3N5NK02-F1
#
_cell.length_a   1.000
_cell.length_b   1.000
_cell.length_c   1.000
_cell.angle_alpha   90.00
_cell.angle_beta   90.00
_cell.angle_gamma   90.00
#
_symmetry.space_group_name_H-M   'P 1'
#
loop_
_entity.id
_entity.type
_entity.pdbx_description
1 polymer ?
#
loop_
_entity_poly.entity_id
_entity_poly.type
_entity_poly.pdbx_seq_one_letter_code
_entity_poly.pdbx_strand_id
1 'polypeptide(L)'
;MMETNRIRLKLYLAVFTTLLLLGILGFMFIENLSLLDAIYFSIVTMATVGYGDIHPHSGVGKILALVLIIGGVGTFLGVVASIT
;
A
#
# COMPACT_ATOMS: atom_id res chain seq x y z
N MET A 1 -0.58 9.20 27.48
CA MET A 1 -1.58 8.51 26.62
C MET A 1 -1.81 9.23 25.29
N MET A 2 -2.17 10.51 25.26
CA MET A 2 -2.39 11.26 23.99
C MET A 2 -1.14 11.38 23.09
N GLU A 3 0.05 11.52 23.66
CA GLU A 3 1.29 11.67 22.88
C GLU A 3 1.71 10.37 22.17
N THR A 4 1.55 9.22 22.84
CA THR A 4 1.86 7.89 22.30
C THR A 4 1.01 7.56 21.07
N ASN A 5 -0.27 7.93 21.07
CA ASN A 5 -1.15 7.74 19.90
C ASN A 5 -0.71 8.59 18.71
N ARG A 6 -0.27 9.83 18.93
CA ARG A 6 0.25 10.69 17.85
C ARG A 6 1.51 10.13 17.21
N ILE A 7 2.41 9.55 18.00
CA ILE A 7 3.63 8.91 17.50
C ILE A 7 3.29 7.67 16.65
N ARG A 8 2.40 6.80 17.14
CA ARG A 8 1.94 5.62 16.41
C ARG A 8 1.28 5.98 15.07
N LEU A 9 0.39 6.97 15.08
CA LEU A 9 -0.25 7.46 13.86
C LEU A 9 0.78 7.97 12.84
N LYS A 10 1.76 8.78 13.26
CA LYS A 10 2.83 9.26 12.38
C LYS A 10 3.66 8.10 11.80
N LEU A 11 3.96 7.08 12.61
CA LEU A 11 4.66 5.88 12.15
C LEU A 11 3.84 5.11 11.12
N TYR A 12 2.57 4.83 11.39
CA TYR A 12 1.71 4.13 10.43
C TYR A 12 1.57 4.90 9.13
N LEU A 13 1.38 6.22 9.18
CA LEU A 13 1.32 7.08 7.99
C LEU A 13 2.64 7.07 7.22
N ALA A 14 3.78 7.19 7.90
CA ALA A 14 5.09 7.20 7.24
C ALA A 14 5.36 5.86 6.51
N VAL A 15 5.06 4.72 7.15
CA VAL A 15 5.24 3.41 6.53
C VAL A 15 4.23 3.21 5.40
N PHE A 16 2.96 3.58 5.59
CA PHE A 16 1.93 3.49 4.56
C PHE A 16 2.31 4.28 3.31
N THR A 17 2.72 5.55 3.46
CA THR A 17 3.15 6.38 2.32
C THR A 17 4.40 5.81 1.64
N THR A 18 5.34 5.26 2.42
CA THR A 18 6.56 4.64 1.85
C THR A 18 6.21 3.41 1.00
N LEU A 19 5.35 2.52 1.51
CA LEU A 19 4.89 1.35 0.78
C LEU A 19 4.05 1.71 -0.44
N LEU A 20 3.24 2.76 -0.33
CA LEU A 20 2.44 3.27 -1.44
C LEU A 20 3.33 3.79 -2.57
N LEU A 21 4.34 4.61 -2.26
CA LEU A 21 5.30 5.10 -3.27
C LEU A 21 6.11 3.97 -3.89
N LEU A 22 6.53 2.99 -3.09
CA LEU A 22 7.22 1.79 -3.57
C LEU A 22 6.34 0.96 -4.50
N GLY A 23 5.06 0.80 -4.17
CA GLY A 23 4.07 0.16 -5.03
C GLY A 23 3.89 0.90 -6.35
N ILE A 24 3.64 2.21 -6.31
CA ILE A 24 3.43 3.04 -7.50
C ILE A 24 4.63 2.92 -8.44
N LEU A 25 5.82 3.23 -7.97
CA LEU A 25 7.03 3.17 -8.80
C LEU A 25 7.30 1.73 -9.28
N GLY A 26 7.18 0.75 -8.38
CA GLY A 26 7.42 -0.63 -8.70
C GLY A 26 6.49 -1.16 -9.80
N PHE A 27 5.18 -0.93 -9.70
CA PHE A 27 4.24 -1.39 -10.73
C PHE A 27 4.33 -0.59 -12.03
N MET A 28 4.72 0.68 -11.99
CA MET A 28 5.02 1.44 -13.21
C MET A 28 6.21 0.83 -13.98
N PHE A 29 7.28 0.42 -13.29
CA PHE A 29 8.47 -0.13 -13.96
C PHE A 29 8.39 -1.63 -14.26
N ILE A 30 7.76 -2.42 -13.38
CA ILE A 30 7.73 -3.88 -13.46
C ILE A 30 6.56 -4.36 -14.33
N GLU A 31 5.39 -3.76 -14.16
CA GLU A 31 4.15 -4.15 -14.83
C GLU A 31 3.73 -3.16 -15.93
N ASN A 32 4.53 -2.11 -16.18
CA ASN A 32 4.26 -1.06 -17.17
C ASN A 32 2.90 -0.37 -16.97
N LEU A 33 2.42 -0.28 -15.72
CA LEU A 33 1.18 0.42 -15.42
C LEU A 33 1.33 1.93 -15.65
N SER A 34 0.25 2.58 -16.08
CA SER A 34 0.19 4.04 -16.05
C SER A 34 0.28 4.54 -14.61
N LEU A 35 0.65 5.81 -14.41
CA LEU A 35 0.72 6.40 -13.06
C LEU A 35 -0.63 6.25 -12.31
N LEU A 36 -1.74 6.49 -13.00
CA LEU A 36 -3.08 6.38 -12.40
C LEU A 36 -3.41 4.93 -12.05
N ASP A 37 -3.13 3.98 -12.94
CA ASP A 37 -3.38 2.56 -12.68
C ASP A 37 -2.50 2.02 -11.54
N ALA A 38 -1.26 2.47 -11.45
CA ALA A 38 -0.35 2.08 -10.37
C ALA A 38 -0.78 2.65 -9.01
N ILE A 39 -1.25 3.90 -8.96
CA ILE A 39 -1.85 4.50 -7.76
C ILE A 39 -3.11 3.72 -7.37
N TYR A 40 -4.02 3.54 -8.32
CA TYR A 40 -5.28 2.83 -8.11
C TYR A 40 -5.04 1.42 -7.58
N PHE A 41 -4.21 0.63 -8.26
CA PHE A 41 -3.91 -0.75 -7.88
C PHE A 41 -3.26 -0.84 -6.50
N SER A 42 -2.30 0.05 -6.20
CA SER A 42 -1.62 0.07 -4.89
C SER A 42 -2.60 0.38 -3.75
N ILE A 43 -3.47 1.37 -3.92
CA ILE A 43 -4.49 1.73 -2.91
C ILE A 43 -5.51 0.60 -2.73
N VAL A 44 -6.06 0.08 -3.82
CA VAL A 44 -7.05 -1.01 -3.81
C VAL A 44 -6.50 -2.26 -3.14
N THR A 45 -5.22 -2.56 -3.36
CA THR A 45 -4.52 -3.69 -2.74
C THR A 45 -4.32 -3.48 -1.24
N MET A 46 -3.76 -2.32 -0.83
CA MET A 46 -3.49 -2.04 0.59
C MET A 46 -4.76 -1.86 1.42
N ALA A 47 -5.84 -1.38 0.80
CA ALA A 47 -7.16 -1.29 1.41
C ALA A 47 -7.93 -2.62 1.43
N THR A 48 -7.34 -3.72 0.93
CA THR A 48 -7.95 -5.06 0.83
C THR A 48 -9.21 -5.14 -0.04
N VAL A 49 -9.44 -4.16 -0.91
CA VAL A 49 -10.62 -4.13 -1.79
C VAL A 49 -10.48 -5.16 -2.92
N GLY A 50 -9.33 -5.18 -3.60
CA GLY A 50 -8.96 -6.24 -4.54
C GLY A 50 -9.97 -6.52 -5.68
N TYR A 51 -10.38 -5.51 -6.44
CA TYR A 51 -11.34 -5.66 -7.55
C TYR A 51 -10.93 -6.71 -8.60
N GLY A 52 -9.62 -6.91 -8.81
CA GLY A 52 -9.07 -7.93 -9.72
C GLY A 52 -8.99 -7.50 -11.19
N ASP A 53 -9.47 -6.30 -11.52
CA ASP A 53 -9.36 -5.66 -12.83
C ASP A 53 -7.91 -5.35 -13.23
N ILE A 54 -7.05 -4.99 -12.27
CA ILE A 54 -5.60 -4.90 -12.44
C ILE A 54 -4.93 -5.87 -11.46
N HIS A 55 -3.97 -6.65 -11.96
CA HIS A 55 -3.18 -7.59 -11.16
C HIS A 55 -1.80 -7.83 -11.81
N PRO A 56 -0.76 -8.15 -11.01
CA PRO A 56 0.57 -8.39 -11.54
C PRO A 56 0.67 -9.72 -12.30
N HIS A 57 1.26 -9.68 -13.47
CA HIS A 57 1.47 -10.84 -14.32
C HIS A 57 2.85 -11.45 -14.12
N SER A 58 3.86 -10.62 -13.83
CA SER A 58 5.23 -11.06 -13.63
C SER A 58 5.47 -11.65 -12.24
N GLY A 59 6.46 -12.54 -12.11
CA GLY A 59 6.86 -13.09 -10.81
C GLY A 59 7.34 -12.00 -9.85
N VAL A 60 8.07 -11.00 -10.35
CA VAL A 60 8.58 -9.87 -9.54
C VAL A 60 7.43 -8.96 -9.10
N GLY A 61 6.46 -8.69 -9.99
CA GLY A 61 5.26 -7.91 -9.65
C GLY A 61 4.41 -8.59 -8.60
N LYS A 62 4.29 -9.93 -8.64
CA LYS A 62 3.63 -10.70 -7.58
C LYS A 62 4.35 -10.59 -6.24
N ILE A 63 5.69 -10.66 -6.24
CA ILE A 63 6.49 -10.45 -5.02
C ILE A 63 6.27 -9.05 -4.46
N LEU A 64 6.27 -8.02 -5.31
CA LEU A 64 5.97 -6.64 -4.90
C LEU A 64 4.55 -6.54 -4.30
N ALA A 65 3.55 -7.12 -4.94
CA ALA A 65 2.19 -7.15 -4.42
C ALA A 65 2.11 -7.86 -3.05
N LEU A 66 2.84 -8.97 -2.85
CA LEU A 66 2.91 -9.63 -1.55
C LEU A 66 3.50 -8.71 -0.46
N VAL A 67 4.54 -7.95 -0.78
CA VAL A 67 5.12 -6.96 0.15
C VAL A 67 4.08 -5.88 0.50
N LEU A 68 3.34 -5.37 -0.48
CA LEU A 68 2.26 -4.41 -0.23
C LEU A 68 1.11 -5.00 0.59
N ILE A 69 0.76 -6.27 0.40
CA ILE A 69 -0.31 -6.92 1.16
C ILE A 69 0.13 -7.09 2.61
N ILE A 70 1.30 -7.66 2.86
CA ILE A 70 1.78 -7.95 4.23
C ILE A 70 2.03 -6.65 5.00
N GLY A 71 2.72 -5.67 4.40
CA GLY A 71 3.05 -4.42 5.05
C GLY A 71 1.92 -3.37 5.00
N GLY A 72 1.28 -3.25 3.84
CA GLY A 72 0.34 -2.17 3.56
C GLY A 72 -0.99 -2.35 4.26
N VAL A 73 -1.53 -3.57 4.32
CA VAL A 73 -2.81 -3.84 5.02
C VAL A 73 -2.70 -3.53 6.51
N GLY A 74 -1.64 -3.98 7.17
CA GLY A 74 -1.41 -3.71 8.58
C GLY A 74 -1.29 -2.22 8.89
N THR A 75 -0.57 -1.48 8.03
CA THR A 75 -0.43 -0.02 8.19
C THR A 75 -1.72 0.74 7.89
N PHE A 76 -2.48 0.33 6.87
CA PHE A 76 -3.78 0.90 6.53
C PHE A 76 -4.76 0.75 7.71
N LEU A 77 -4.88 -0.45 8.27
CA LEU A 77 -5.69 -0.70 9.46
C LEU A 77 -5.21 0.11 10.66
N GLY A 78 -3.88 0.20 10.86
CA GLY A 78 -3.29 1.01 11.92
C GLY A 78 -3.62 2.50 11.81
N VAL A 79 -3.65 3.06 10.60
CA VAL A 79 -4.08 4.43 10.35
C VAL A 79 -5.56 4.60 10.69
N VAL A 80 -6.45 3.76 10.14
CA VAL A 80 -7.90 3.86 10.37
C VAL A 80 -8.24 3.70 11.86
N ALA A 81 -7.66 2.71 12.52
CA ALA A 81 -7.87 2.45 13.95
C ALA A 81 -7.32 3.57 14.85
N SER A 82 -6.36 4.37 14.38
CA SER A 82 -5.80 5.49 15.15
C SER A 82 -6.62 6.78 15.00
N ILE A 83 -7.53 6.85 14.02
CA ILE A 83 -8.38 8.02 13.74
C ILE A 83 -9.76 7.88 14.39
N THR A 84 -10.20 6.66 14.67
CA THR A 84 -11.52 6.33 15.25
C THR A 84 -11.42 6.16 16.75
#